data_AF-A0A453HXR2-F1
#
_entry.id   AF-A0A453HXR2-F1
#
_cell.length_a   1.000
_cell.length_b   1.000
_cell.length_c   1.000
_cell.angle_alpha   90.00
_cell.angle_beta   90.00
_cell.angle_gamma   90.00
#
_symmetry.space_group_name_H-M   'P 1'
#
loop_
_entity.id
_entity.type
_entity.pdbx_description
1 polymer ?
#
loop_
_entity_poly.entity_id
_entity_poly.type
_entity_poly.pdbx_seq_one_letter_code
_entity_poly.pdbx_strand_id
1 'polypeptide(L)'
;ERISRRRGGKLPLVIPEGRLRPETPLLAAKFATECNVTVRGHVPVSKHWKDYKDPDGNVREGILQNFVGKVGNKFEMDVQAVPIRKACTQMLKGAIHQQRYRLKQKYFDPFPLNLVTKTSPVRSMTDEQWNELVESWKDPKKWRYVELKNNRAQVKFHQTTGSRSYPVHCDNLGDKYKDKEPTALDLFKECHYSSKKKGYTDDVQAA
;
A
#
# COMPACT_ATOMS: atom_id res chain seq x y z
N GLU A 1 -22.95 0.38 -22.07
CA GLU A 1 -23.74 -0.79 -21.61
C GLU A 1 -23.52 -1.10 -20.15
N ARG A 2 -24.60 -1.21 -19.35
CA ARG A 2 -24.54 -1.81 -18.01
C ARG A 2 -24.41 -3.32 -18.21
N ILE A 3 -23.24 -3.90 -17.89
CA ILE A 3 -23.14 -5.35 -17.66
C ILE A 3 -23.84 -5.62 -16.32
N SER A 4 -25.17 -5.54 -16.29
CA SER A 4 -25.98 -6.03 -15.20
C SER A 4 -26.08 -7.55 -15.34
N ARG A 5 -26.05 -8.24 -14.20
CA ARG A 5 -26.31 -9.69 -14.09
C ARG A 5 -27.52 -10.06 -14.96
N ARG A 6 -27.30 -10.60 -16.15
CA ARG A 6 -28.34 -11.40 -16.81
C ARG A 6 -28.27 -12.76 -16.11
N ARG A 7 -29.27 -13.01 -15.25
CA ARG A 7 -29.75 -14.31 -14.78
C ARG A 7 -28.66 -15.40 -14.59
N GLY A 8 -28.07 -15.45 -13.39
CA GLY A 8 -27.44 -16.67 -12.85
C GLY A 8 -26.04 -17.07 -13.33
N GLY A 9 -25.53 -16.54 -14.43
CA GLY A 9 -24.20 -16.91 -14.95
C GLY A 9 -23.02 -16.21 -14.24
N LYS A 10 -21.88 -16.91 -14.14
CA LYS A 10 -20.59 -16.31 -13.78
C LYS A 10 -20.09 -15.42 -14.93
N LEU A 11 -19.35 -14.36 -14.61
CA LEU A 11 -18.76 -13.46 -15.61
C LEU A 11 -17.44 -14.05 -16.14
N PRO A 12 -17.25 -14.23 -17.46
CA PRO A 12 -15.98 -14.71 -17.98
C PRO A 12 -14.87 -13.72 -17.64
N LEU A 13 -13.79 -14.22 -17.03
CA LEU A 13 -12.64 -13.43 -16.60
C LEU A 13 -11.40 -13.88 -17.37
N VAL A 14 -11.01 -13.09 -18.36
CA VAL A 14 -9.77 -13.25 -19.10
C VAL A 14 -8.81 -12.13 -18.69
N ILE A 15 -7.61 -12.51 -18.25
CA ILE A 15 -6.54 -11.57 -17.90
C ILE A 15 -5.37 -11.84 -18.85
N PRO A 16 -5.00 -10.87 -19.71
CA PRO A 16 -3.84 -11.00 -20.57
C PRO A 16 -2.56 -11.21 -19.78
N GLU A 17 -1.59 -11.89 -20.38
CA GLU A 17 -0.27 -12.04 -19.79
C GLU A 17 0.37 -10.68 -19.48
N GLY A 18 1.10 -10.60 -18.37
CA GLY A 18 1.72 -9.37 -17.89
C GLY A 18 0.76 -8.37 -17.21
N ARG A 19 -0.57 -8.57 -17.29
CA ARG A 19 -1.56 -7.71 -16.62
C ARG A 19 -2.07 -8.32 -15.32
N LEU A 20 -2.56 -7.45 -14.43
CA LEU A 20 -3.20 -7.84 -13.17
C LEU A 20 -4.73 -7.68 -13.20
N ARG A 21 -5.27 -7.17 -14.32
CA ARG A 21 -6.69 -6.89 -14.50
C ARG A 21 -7.10 -7.18 -15.95
N PRO A 22 -8.38 -7.49 -16.19
CA PRO A 22 -8.96 -7.55 -17.53
C PRO A 22 -8.81 -6.22 -18.27
N GLU A 23 -8.84 -6.28 -19.60
CA GLU A 23 -8.74 -5.08 -20.45
C GLU A 23 -9.97 -4.18 -20.35
N THR A 24 -11.15 -4.80 -20.32
CA THR A 24 -12.42 -4.09 -20.28
C THR A 24 -12.54 -3.34 -18.94
N PRO A 25 -12.59 -1.99 -18.92
CA PRO A 25 -12.54 -1.22 -17.68
C PRO A 25 -13.67 -1.56 -16.70
N LEU A 26 -14.88 -1.83 -17.22
CA LEU A 26 -16.03 -2.20 -16.39
C LEU A 26 -15.84 -3.57 -15.71
N LEU A 27 -15.26 -4.55 -16.43
CA LEU A 27 -14.97 -5.87 -15.89
C LEU A 27 -13.84 -5.80 -14.87
N ALA A 28 -12.79 -5.02 -15.15
CA ALA A 28 -11.70 -4.76 -14.23
C ALA A 28 -12.18 -4.11 -12.92
N ALA A 29 -13.09 -3.14 -13.00
CA ALA A 29 -13.70 -2.53 -11.82
C ALA A 29 -14.50 -3.55 -11.01
N LYS A 30 -15.36 -4.36 -11.64
CA LYS A 30 -16.13 -5.42 -10.97
C LYS A 30 -15.23 -6.44 -10.29
N PHE A 31 -14.18 -6.89 -10.99
CA PHE A 31 -13.20 -7.84 -10.45
C PHE A 31 -12.51 -7.24 -9.22
N ALA A 32 -12.02 -6.00 -9.32
CA ALA A 32 -11.38 -5.32 -8.20
C ALA A 32 -12.31 -5.11 -7.00
N THR A 33 -13.56 -4.71 -7.25
CA THR A 33 -14.57 -4.58 -6.19
C THR A 33 -14.82 -5.92 -5.51
N GLU A 34 -14.94 -7.00 -6.28
CA GLU A 34 -15.18 -8.32 -5.70
C GLU A 34 -14.01 -8.78 -4.83
N CYS A 35 -12.78 -8.66 -5.31
CA CYS A 35 -11.60 -8.98 -4.51
C CYS A 35 -11.61 -8.24 -3.16
N ASN A 36 -11.94 -6.94 -3.18
CA ASN A 36 -12.02 -6.14 -1.96
C ASN A 36 -13.20 -6.52 -1.05
N VAL A 37 -14.33 -6.95 -1.60
CA VAL A 37 -15.48 -7.45 -0.81
C VAL A 37 -15.14 -8.79 -0.18
N THR A 38 -14.57 -9.72 -0.96
CA THR A 38 -14.16 -11.04 -0.48
C THR A 38 -13.17 -10.94 0.67
N VAL A 39 -12.13 -10.12 0.53
CA VAL A 39 -11.11 -9.94 1.58
C VAL A 39 -11.71 -9.39 2.86
N ARG A 40 -12.57 -8.36 2.75
CA ARG A 40 -13.27 -7.78 3.90
C ARG A 40 -14.20 -8.75 4.64
N GLY A 41 -14.85 -9.66 3.92
CA GLY A 41 -15.84 -10.57 4.50
C GLY A 41 -15.27 -11.91 4.97
N HIS A 42 -14.16 -12.36 4.38
CA HIS A 42 -13.77 -13.77 4.47
C HIS A 42 -12.28 -14.02 4.73
N VAL A 43 -11.42 -13.00 4.62
CA VAL A 43 -9.98 -13.17 4.87
C VAL A 43 -9.65 -12.55 6.23
N PRO A 44 -9.05 -13.31 7.17
CA PRO A 44 -8.62 -12.77 8.45
C PRO A 44 -7.46 -11.79 8.26
N VAL A 45 -7.40 -10.76 9.12
CA VAL A 45 -6.34 -9.74 9.09
C VAL A 45 -5.22 -10.07 10.08
N SER A 46 -4.21 -10.82 9.65
CA SER A 46 -3.12 -11.25 10.52
C SER A 46 -2.26 -10.11 11.06
N LYS A 47 -1.67 -10.36 12.24
CA LYS A 47 -0.76 -9.45 12.93
C LYS A 47 0.46 -9.10 12.08
N HIS A 48 1.07 -10.07 11.40
CA HIS A 48 2.25 -9.85 10.56
C HIS A 48 2.03 -10.31 9.12
N TRP A 49 2.70 -9.64 8.18
CA TRP A 49 2.65 -10.04 6.76
C TRP A 49 3.21 -11.45 6.52
N LYS A 50 4.20 -11.86 7.32
CA LYS A 50 4.78 -13.21 7.26
C LYS A 50 3.75 -14.32 7.55
N ASP A 51 2.68 -14.01 8.28
CA ASP A 51 1.67 -15.01 8.66
C ASP A 51 0.79 -15.38 7.46
N TYR A 52 0.77 -14.55 6.41
CA TYR A 52 0.14 -14.86 5.13
C TYR A 52 1.02 -15.69 4.20
N LYS A 53 2.29 -15.89 4.56
CA LYS A 53 3.28 -16.54 3.70
C LYS A 53 3.63 -17.95 4.16
N ASP A 54 4.00 -18.78 3.20
CA ASP A 54 4.71 -20.03 3.43
C ASP A 54 6.22 -19.79 3.66
N PRO A 55 7.00 -20.82 4.01
CA PRO A 55 8.45 -20.70 4.21
C PRO A 55 9.20 -20.15 2.99
N ASP A 56 8.68 -20.38 1.77
CA ASP A 56 9.26 -19.91 0.51
C ASP A 56 8.90 -18.44 0.20
N GLY A 57 8.08 -17.81 1.05
CA GLY A 57 7.69 -16.41 0.94
C GLY A 57 6.49 -16.15 0.00
N ASN A 58 5.87 -17.21 -0.52
CA ASN A 58 4.65 -17.14 -1.32
C ASN A 58 3.42 -17.05 -0.42
N VAL A 59 2.30 -16.56 -0.95
CA VAL A 59 1.04 -16.54 -0.17
C VAL A 59 0.61 -17.98 0.06
N ARG A 60 0.28 -18.32 1.32
CA ARG A 60 -0.17 -19.68 1.68
C ARG A 60 -1.31 -20.13 0.77
N GLU A 61 -1.17 -21.32 0.21
CA GLU A 61 -2.11 -21.83 -0.79
C GLU A 61 -3.54 -21.89 -0.25
N GLY A 62 -3.75 -22.30 1.01
CA GLY A 62 -5.09 -22.32 1.62
C GLY A 62 -5.78 -20.95 1.68
N ILE A 63 -5.01 -19.87 1.88
CA ILE A 63 -5.56 -18.50 1.89
C ILE A 63 -5.92 -18.09 0.46
N LEU A 64 -5.05 -18.37 -0.50
CA LEU A 64 -5.29 -18.08 -1.91
C LEU A 64 -6.50 -18.86 -2.44
N GLN A 65 -6.62 -20.15 -2.14
CA GLN A 65 -7.73 -21.01 -2.56
C GLN A 65 -9.07 -20.54 -1.99
N ASN A 66 -9.14 -20.21 -0.70
CA ASN A 66 -10.35 -19.64 -0.11
C ASN A 66 -10.74 -18.33 -0.81
N PHE A 67 -9.78 -17.43 -1.02
CA PHE A 67 -10.02 -16.16 -1.72
C PHE A 67 -10.50 -16.38 -3.15
N VAL A 68 -9.79 -17.18 -3.94
CA VAL A 68 -10.13 -17.43 -5.35
C VAL A 68 -11.45 -18.18 -5.46
N GLY A 69 -11.74 -19.16 -4.61
CA GLY A 69 -13.03 -19.86 -4.59
C GLY A 69 -14.20 -18.91 -4.36
N LYS A 70 -14.06 -17.94 -3.45
CA LYS A 70 -15.11 -16.92 -3.22
C LYS A 70 -15.25 -15.95 -4.40
N VAL A 71 -14.15 -15.50 -5.01
CA VAL A 71 -14.21 -14.64 -6.21
C VAL A 71 -14.80 -15.41 -7.40
N GLY A 72 -14.48 -16.70 -7.51
CA GLY A 72 -14.98 -17.63 -8.52
C GLY A 72 -16.48 -17.91 -8.43
N ASN A 73 -17.18 -17.44 -7.39
CA ASN A 73 -18.64 -17.44 -7.35
C ASN A 73 -19.25 -16.38 -8.29
N LYS A 74 -18.49 -15.33 -8.63
CA LYS A 74 -18.95 -14.27 -9.55
C LYS A 74 -18.28 -14.32 -10.91
N PHE A 75 -17.12 -14.96 -11.01
CA PHE A 75 -16.31 -14.99 -12.22
C PHE A 75 -16.00 -16.42 -12.64
N GLU A 76 -16.08 -16.67 -13.94
CA GLU A 76 -15.60 -17.89 -14.58
C GLU A 76 -14.13 -17.64 -14.94
N MET A 77 -13.24 -18.37 -14.29
CA MET A 77 -11.79 -18.21 -14.44
C MET A 77 -11.11 -19.57 -14.35
N ASP A 78 -10.08 -19.76 -15.16
CA ASP A 78 -9.15 -20.86 -14.95
C ASP A 78 -8.14 -20.46 -13.85
N VAL A 79 -8.31 -21.03 -12.67
CA VAL A 79 -7.46 -20.76 -11.51
C VAL A 79 -6.04 -21.29 -11.71
N GLN A 80 -5.86 -22.31 -12.55
CA GLN A 80 -4.55 -22.90 -12.85
C GLN A 80 -3.78 -22.07 -13.87
N ALA A 81 -4.46 -21.21 -14.64
CA ALA A 81 -3.81 -20.28 -15.54
C ALA A 81 -2.90 -19.32 -14.76
N VAL A 82 -1.61 -19.32 -15.12
CA VAL A 82 -0.57 -18.49 -14.50
C VAL A 82 -0.96 -17.00 -14.40
N PRO A 83 -1.53 -16.36 -15.44
CA PRO A 83 -1.94 -14.96 -15.37
C PRO A 83 -3.02 -14.70 -14.32
N ILE A 84 -4.02 -15.59 -14.23
CA ILE A 84 -5.12 -15.48 -13.26
C ILE A 84 -4.58 -15.66 -11.85
N ARG A 85 -3.78 -16.70 -11.59
CA ARG A 85 -3.20 -16.95 -10.27
C ARG A 85 -2.33 -15.78 -9.81
N LYS A 86 -1.52 -15.20 -10.70
CA LYS A 86 -0.69 -14.02 -10.45
C LYS A 86 -1.56 -12.80 -10.12
N ALA A 87 -2.58 -12.52 -10.94
CA ALA A 87 -3.51 -11.41 -10.73
C ALA A 87 -4.26 -11.53 -9.39
N CYS A 88 -4.86 -12.69 -9.11
CA CYS A 88 -5.55 -12.96 -7.85
C CYS A 88 -4.62 -12.79 -6.65
N THR A 89 -3.38 -13.30 -6.72
CA THR A 89 -2.38 -13.14 -5.66
C THR A 89 -2.07 -11.67 -5.39
N GLN A 90 -1.83 -10.87 -6.43
CA GLN A 90 -1.53 -9.43 -6.27
C GLN A 90 -2.74 -8.64 -5.75
N MET A 91 -3.93 -8.95 -6.25
CA MET A 91 -5.17 -8.33 -5.78
C MET A 91 -5.45 -8.65 -4.31
N LEU A 92 -5.20 -9.90 -3.89
CA LEU A 92 -5.29 -10.32 -2.50
C LEU A 92 -4.32 -9.54 -1.61
N LYS A 93 -3.04 -9.45 -1.99
CA LYS A 93 -2.01 -8.68 -1.26
C LYS A 93 -2.45 -7.22 -1.05
N GLY A 94 -2.84 -6.55 -2.13
CA GLY A 94 -3.28 -5.15 -2.07
C GLY A 94 -4.53 -4.96 -1.21
N ALA A 95 -5.53 -5.84 -1.36
CA ALA A 95 -6.76 -5.76 -0.61
C ALA A 95 -6.55 -6.00 0.90
N ILE A 96 -5.69 -6.95 1.29
CA ILE A 96 -5.35 -7.20 2.71
C ILE A 96 -4.67 -5.96 3.30
N HIS A 97 -3.67 -5.42 2.61
CA HIS A 97 -2.95 -4.21 3.06
C HIS A 97 -3.92 -3.05 3.27
N GLN A 98 -4.81 -2.83 2.30
CA GLN A 98 -5.79 -1.75 2.35
C GLN A 98 -6.84 -1.96 3.45
N GLN A 99 -7.31 -3.19 3.65
CA GLN A 99 -8.23 -3.52 4.74
C GLN A 99 -7.59 -3.25 6.09
N ARG A 100 -6.36 -3.72 6.32
CA ARG A 100 -5.64 -3.49 7.56
C ARG A 100 -5.46 -2.00 7.84
N TYR A 101 -5.07 -1.22 6.83
CA TYR A 101 -4.95 0.23 6.95
C TYR A 101 -6.28 0.88 7.37
N ARG A 102 -7.39 0.54 6.70
CA ARG A 102 -8.72 1.07 7.01
C ARG A 102 -9.20 0.70 8.41
N LEU A 103 -8.91 -0.52 8.86
CA LEU A 103 -9.24 -0.96 10.21
C LEU A 103 -8.50 -0.13 11.26
N LYS A 104 -7.19 0.05 11.07
CA LYS A 104 -6.39 0.89 11.96
C LYS A 104 -6.91 2.33 11.99
N GLN A 105 -7.12 2.92 10.81
CA GLN A 105 -7.59 4.30 10.68
C GLN A 105 -8.95 4.54 11.33
N LYS A 106 -9.85 3.54 11.28
CA LYS A 106 -11.22 3.71 11.77
C LYS A 106 -11.40 3.33 13.25
N TYR A 107 -10.67 2.33 13.74
CA TYR A 107 -10.93 1.72 15.06
C TYR A 107 -9.76 1.85 16.04
N PHE A 108 -8.61 2.37 15.61
CA PHE A 108 -7.44 2.55 16.47
C PHE A 108 -6.97 4.00 16.50
N ASP A 109 -6.58 4.58 15.35
CA ASP A 109 -5.96 5.90 15.28
C ASP A 109 -6.79 7.05 15.93
N PRO A 110 -8.14 7.07 15.86
CA PRO A 110 -8.95 8.14 16.45
C PRO A 110 -9.14 8.04 17.97
N PHE A 111 -8.78 6.92 18.59
CA PHE A 111 -9.13 6.61 19.98
C PHE A 111 -7.89 6.58 20.87
N PRO A 112 -7.96 7.13 22.09
CA PRO A 112 -6.93 6.87 23.10
C PRO A 112 -6.93 5.38 23.46
N LEU A 113 -5.78 4.86 23.90
CA LEU A 113 -5.55 3.42 24.07
C LEU A 113 -6.57 2.71 24.96
N ASN A 114 -7.14 3.42 25.96
CA ASN A 114 -8.16 2.91 26.86
C ASN A 114 -9.56 2.80 26.25
N LEU A 115 -9.81 3.47 25.11
CA LEU A 115 -11.10 3.45 24.40
C LEU A 115 -11.08 2.59 23.13
N VAL A 116 -9.96 1.96 22.80
CA VAL A 116 -9.88 1.03 21.67
C VAL A 116 -10.75 -0.19 21.95
N THR A 117 -11.57 -0.59 20.98
CA THR A 117 -12.50 -1.72 21.12
C THR A 117 -11.72 -3.02 21.34
N LYS A 118 -12.18 -3.84 22.29
CA LYS A 118 -11.65 -5.20 22.52
C LYS A 118 -12.33 -6.26 21.66
N THR A 119 -13.48 -5.91 21.08
CA THR A 119 -14.24 -6.75 20.16
C THR A 119 -13.85 -6.45 18.72
N SER A 120 -13.81 -7.49 17.90
CA SER A 120 -13.49 -7.41 16.49
C SER A 120 -14.60 -6.66 15.75
N PRO A 121 -14.26 -5.59 15.01
CA PRO A 121 -15.24 -4.86 14.20
C PRO A 121 -15.57 -5.61 12.90
N VAL A 122 -14.93 -6.75 12.62
CA VAL A 122 -15.09 -7.52 11.38
C VAL A 122 -15.38 -8.99 11.65
N ARG A 123 -16.34 -9.54 10.91
CA ARG A 123 -16.74 -10.95 11.04
C ARG A 123 -15.69 -11.94 10.56
N SER A 124 -14.69 -11.49 9.79
CA SER A 124 -13.63 -12.36 9.26
C SER A 124 -12.52 -12.66 10.27
N MET A 125 -12.66 -12.19 11.52
CA MET A 125 -11.64 -12.27 12.56
C MET A 125 -12.28 -12.42 13.93
N THR A 126 -11.67 -13.22 14.81
CA THR A 126 -12.10 -13.36 16.21
C THR A 126 -11.64 -12.19 17.07
N ASP A 127 -12.22 -12.04 18.26
CA ASP A 127 -11.84 -10.98 19.19
C ASP A 127 -10.39 -11.13 19.65
N GLU A 128 -9.89 -12.36 19.83
CA GLU A 128 -8.49 -12.63 20.19
C GLU A 128 -7.53 -12.15 19.10
N GLN A 129 -7.80 -12.51 17.84
CA GLN A 129 -7.00 -12.09 16.70
C GLN A 129 -7.01 -10.56 16.53
N TRP A 130 -8.15 -9.91 16.79
CA TRP A 130 -8.27 -8.46 16.77
C TRP A 130 -7.40 -7.83 17.85
N ASN A 131 -7.46 -8.34 19.07
CA ASN A 131 -6.68 -7.84 20.19
C ASN A 131 -5.17 -8.00 19.94
N GLU A 132 -4.73 -9.14 19.40
CA GLU A 132 -3.33 -9.33 19.01
C GLU A 132 -2.86 -8.33 17.93
N LEU A 133 -3.73 -8.04 16.96
CA LEU A 133 -3.47 -7.06 15.91
C LEU A 133 -3.37 -5.64 16.49
N VAL A 134 -4.30 -5.25 17.36
CA VAL A 134 -4.33 -3.97 18.07
C VAL A 134 -3.08 -3.80 18.92
N GLU A 135 -2.68 -4.83 19.67
CA GLU A 135 -1.47 -4.81 20.49
C GLU A 135 -0.23 -4.56 19.64
N SER A 136 -0.18 -5.14 18.43
CA SER A 136 0.90 -4.86 17.49
C SER A 136 0.97 -3.39 17.04
N TRP A 137 -0.12 -2.63 17.10
CA TRP A 137 -0.15 -1.22 16.73
C TRP A 137 0.32 -0.29 17.84
N LYS A 138 0.33 -0.76 19.10
CA LYS A 138 0.81 0.00 20.27
C LYS A 138 2.34 0.08 20.36
N ASP A 139 3.06 -0.74 19.59
CA ASP A 139 4.54 -0.76 19.59
C ASP A 139 5.13 0.66 19.38
N PRO A 140 5.91 1.19 20.34
CA PRO A 140 6.53 2.52 20.26
C PRO A 140 7.39 2.72 19.01
N LYS A 141 8.00 1.65 18.47
CA LYS A 141 8.75 1.73 17.20
C LYS A 141 7.85 2.19 16.04
N LYS A 142 6.55 1.89 16.10
CA LYS A 142 5.57 2.35 15.11
C LYS A 142 5.17 3.81 15.28
N TRP A 143 5.28 4.37 16.49
CA TRP A 143 4.99 5.78 16.75
C TRP A 143 6.03 6.71 16.12
N ARG A 144 7.29 6.27 16.04
CA ARG A 144 8.35 7.00 15.33
C ARG A 144 7.97 7.31 13.87
N TYR A 145 7.21 6.43 13.21
CA TYR A 145 6.72 6.68 11.85
C TYR A 145 5.63 7.77 11.79
N VAL A 146 4.82 7.91 12.83
CA VAL A 146 3.82 8.98 12.95
C VAL A 146 4.53 10.31 13.12
N GLU A 147 5.54 10.36 13.98
CA GLU A 147 6.40 11.53 14.16
C GLU A 147 7.12 11.92 12.86
N LEU A 148 7.75 10.96 12.16
CA LEU A 148 8.36 11.21 10.86
C LEU A 148 7.37 11.73 9.82
N LYS A 149 6.12 11.27 9.85
CA LYS A 149 5.06 11.77 8.97
C LYS A 149 4.69 13.21 9.29
N ASN A 150 4.57 13.55 10.58
CA ASN A 150 4.32 14.91 11.03
C ASN A 150 5.49 15.84 10.66
N ASN A 151 6.72 15.41 10.90
CA ASN A 151 7.92 16.14 10.51
C ASN A 151 7.98 16.37 8.99
N ARG A 152 7.61 15.34 8.20
CA ARG A 152 7.52 15.46 6.74
C ARG A 152 6.43 16.44 6.29
N ALA A 153 5.33 16.55 7.01
CA ALA A 153 4.27 17.53 6.72
C ALA A 153 4.70 18.98 7.03
N GLN A 154 5.70 19.17 7.89
CA GLN A 154 6.30 20.48 8.19
C GLN A 154 7.42 20.89 7.23
N VAL A 155 7.80 20.02 6.27
CA VAL A 155 8.85 20.33 5.29
C VAL A 155 8.36 21.44 4.37
N LYS A 156 8.96 22.63 4.50
CA LYS A 156 8.65 23.82 3.68
C LYS A 156 9.31 23.76 2.31
N PHE A 157 10.56 23.31 2.24
CA PHE A 157 11.35 23.28 1.02
C PHE A 157 11.63 21.84 0.62
N HIS A 158 11.08 21.42 -0.52
CA HIS A 158 11.34 20.10 -1.06
C HIS A 158 12.60 20.10 -1.92
N GLN A 159 13.56 19.23 -1.57
CA GLN A 159 14.78 19.04 -2.35
C GLN A 159 14.47 18.51 -3.75
N THR A 160 15.28 18.93 -4.72
CA THR A 160 15.19 18.58 -6.15
C THR A 160 16.35 17.68 -6.59
N THR A 161 16.96 16.95 -5.65
CA THR A 161 18.12 16.06 -5.84
C THR A 161 17.78 14.71 -6.47
N GLY A 162 16.51 14.48 -6.81
CA GLY A 162 16.02 13.22 -7.39
C GLY A 162 16.03 12.09 -6.35
N SER A 163 16.56 10.92 -6.73
CA SER A 163 16.66 9.75 -5.85
C SER A 163 17.86 9.81 -4.89
N ARG A 164 18.72 10.84 -5.01
CA ARG A 164 19.92 10.98 -4.18
C ARG A 164 19.54 11.57 -2.82
N SER A 165 20.00 10.93 -1.75
CA SER A 165 19.89 11.48 -0.41
C SER A 165 20.75 12.75 -0.28
N TYR A 166 20.42 13.61 0.69
CA TYR A 166 21.18 14.82 0.96
C TYR A 166 22.69 14.57 1.14
N PRO A 167 23.15 13.59 1.96
CA PRO A 167 24.58 13.30 2.11
C PRO A 167 25.24 12.92 0.78
N VAL A 168 24.64 11.99 0.03
CA VAL A 168 25.15 11.57 -1.27
C VAL A 168 25.18 12.74 -2.26
N HIS A 169 24.20 13.64 -2.20
CA HIS A 169 24.20 14.83 -3.04
C HIS A 169 25.34 15.78 -2.66
N CYS A 170 25.58 16.01 -1.38
CA CYS A 170 26.70 16.82 -0.89
C CYS A 170 28.07 16.23 -1.26
N ASP A 171 28.25 14.91 -1.13
CA ASP A 171 29.49 14.24 -1.51
C ASP A 171 29.81 14.44 -3.01
N ASN A 172 28.78 14.35 -3.87
CA ASN A 172 28.93 14.62 -5.31
C ASN A 172 29.20 16.09 -5.64
N LEU A 173 28.92 17.02 -4.74
CA LEU A 173 29.26 18.44 -4.90
C LEU A 173 30.73 18.72 -4.57
N GLY A 174 31.43 17.82 -3.89
CA GLY A 174 32.86 17.97 -3.58
C GLY A 174 33.72 18.25 -4.81
N ASP A 175 33.40 17.61 -5.94
CA ASP A 175 34.08 17.83 -7.22
C ASP A 175 33.85 19.23 -7.82
N LYS A 176 32.78 19.92 -7.42
CA LYS A 176 32.42 21.26 -7.90
C LYS A 176 33.08 22.36 -7.06
N TYR A 177 33.31 22.09 -5.78
CA TYR A 177 33.78 23.05 -4.78
C TYR A 177 35.22 22.78 -4.31
N LYS A 178 36.08 22.26 -5.21
CA LYS A 178 37.43 21.72 -4.95
C LYS A 178 38.34 22.58 -4.04
N ASP A 179 38.18 23.90 -4.08
CA ASP A 179 39.06 24.85 -3.38
C ASP A 179 38.40 25.57 -2.20
N LYS A 180 37.09 25.36 -1.96
CA LYS A 180 36.34 26.05 -0.90
C LYS A 180 35.14 25.22 -0.45
N GLU A 181 35.07 24.87 0.82
CA GLU A 181 33.88 24.18 1.35
C GLU A 181 32.60 24.99 1.10
N PRO A 182 31.55 24.37 0.52
CA PRO A 182 30.31 25.06 0.22
C PRO A 182 29.61 25.50 1.50
N THR A 183 29.12 26.74 1.51
CA THR A 183 28.36 27.28 2.64
C THR A 183 27.00 26.59 2.75
N ALA A 184 26.34 26.67 3.91
CA ALA A 184 24.97 26.20 4.07
C ALA A 184 24.00 26.79 3.02
N LEU A 185 24.19 28.06 2.64
CA LEU A 185 23.41 28.70 1.57
C LEU A 185 23.69 28.10 0.19
N ASP A 186 24.95 27.76 -0.09
CA ASP A 186 25.36 27.15 -1.35
C ASP A 186 24.73 25.76 -1.47
N LEU A 187 24.86 24.95 -0.41
CA LEU A 187 24.22 23.63 -0.34
C LEU A 187 22.70 23.72 -0.48
N PHE A 188 22.06 24.71 0.16
CA PHE A 188 20.63 24.95 0.03
C PHE A 188 20.23 25.23 -1.42
N LYS A 189 20.97 26.12 -2.11
CA LYS A 189 20.73 26.44 -3.52
C LYS A 189 20.94 25.23 -4.43
N GLU A 190 22.00 24.46 -4.25
CA GLU A 190 22.23 23.24 -5.04
C GLU A 190 21.12 22.21 -4.86
N CYS A 191 20.69 21.99 -3.60
CA CYS A 191 19.69 20.97 -3.29
C CYS A 191 18.27 21.32 -3.75
N HIS A 192 17.97 22.60 -4.01
CA HIS A 192 16.62 23.08 -4.35
C HIS A 192 16.52 23.67 -5.76
N TYR A 193 17.62 23.69 -6.52
CA TYR A 193 17.58 24.07 -7.92
C TYR A 193 16.98 22.93 -8.77
N SER A 194 15.89 23.21 -9.47
CA SER A 194 15.27 22.24 -10.37
C SER A 194 15.92 22.32 -11.75
N SER A 195 16.67 21.29 -12.14
CA SER A 195 17.19 21.18 -13.51
C SER A 195 16.07 21.11 -14.56
N LYS A 196 14.94 20.46 -14.22
CA LYS A 196 13.76 20.34 -15.08
C LYS A 196 13.07 21.69 -15.32
N LYS A 197 12.90 22.49 -14.26
CA LYS A 197 12.27 23.82 -14.36
C LYS A 197 13.27 24.94 -14.65
N LYS A 198 14.57 24.63 -14.65
CA LYS A 198 15.69 25.59 -14.75
C LYS A 198 15.55 26.76 -13.76
N GLY A 199 15.24 26.45 -12.51
CA GLY A 199 14.99 27.48 -11.49
C GLY A 199 14.59 26.92 -10.13
N TYR A 200 14.36 27.84 -9.19
CA TYR A 200 13.87 27.56 -7.84
C TYR A 200 12.33 27.57 -7.81
N THR A 201 11.74 26.93 -6.81
CA THR A 201 10.30 27.06 -6.54
C THR A 201 10.01 28.39 -5.86
N ASP A 202 8.78 28.90 -6.01
CA ASP A 202 8.35 30.18 -5.41
C ASP A 202 8.66 30.25 -3.92
N ASP A 203 8.39 29.16 -3.17
CA ASP A 203 8.71 29.07 -1.73
C ASP A 203 10.21 29.27 -1.45
N VAL A 204 11.08 28.69 -2.28
CA VAL A 204 12.55 28.78 -2.14
C VAL A 204 13.06 30.16 -2.54
N GLN A 205 12.41 30.84 -3.48
CA GLN A 205 12.75 32.20 -3.88
C GLN A 205 12.34 33.24 -2.83
N ALA A 206 11.29 32.96 -2.06
CA ALA A 206 10.79 33.82 -1.00
C ALA A 206 11.50 33.64 0.35
N ALA A 207 12.42 32.67 0.47
CA ALA A 207 13.17 32.33 1.67
C ALA A 207 14.51 33.08 1.77
#